data_AF-A0A2D6LPC2-F1
#
_entry.id   AF-A0A2D6LPC2-F1
#
_cell.length_a   1.000
_cell.length_b   1.000
_cell.length_c   1.000
_cell.angle_alpha   90.00
_cell.angle_beta   90.00
_cell.angle_gamma   90.00
#
_symmetry.space_group_name_H-M   'P 1'
#
loop_
_entity.id
_entity.type
_entity.pdbx_description
1 polymer ?
#
loop_
_entity_poly.entity_id
_entity_poly.type
_entity_poly.pdbx_seq_one_letter_code
_entity_poly.pdbx_strand_id
1 'polypeptide(L)'
;MAGVKLASLEYKKIQEFVDKGAFLNVSDFIREAVRDKLEETRVVQLREVDYKTAKRDVIEYYKKHKESYPSDAALDLGLDLEMVYKIVKELVNEKRAEFIE
;
A
#
# COMPACT_ATOMS: atom_id res chain seq x y z
N MET A 1 -8.32 17.72 25.07
CA MET A 1 -7.67 16.53 24.45
C MET A 1 -7.22 15.61 25.57
N ALA A 2 -7.75 14.39 25.63
CA ALA A 2 -7.19 13.37 26.52
C ALA A 2 -5.82 12.95 25.94
N GLY A 3 -4.74 13.19 26.68
CA GLY A 3 -3.41 12.77 26.26
C GLY A 3 -3.32 11.24 26.26
N VAL A 4 -2.80 10.66 25.18
CA VAL A 4 -2.50 9.23 25.12
C VAL A 4 -1.38 8.94 26.11
N LYS A 5 -1.61 8.03 27.06
CA LYS A 5 -0.59 7.59 28.02
C LYS A 5 0.09 6.33 27.50
N LEU A 6 1.35 6.47 27.12
CA LEU A 6 2.24 5.32 26.92
C LEU A 6 2.67 4.78 28.28
N ALA A 7 2.79 3.45 28.39
CA ALA A 7 3.37 2.84 29.57
C ALA A 7 4.85 3.22 29.69
N SER A 8 5.36 3.32 30.93
CA SER A 8 6.76 3.70 31.17
C SER A 8 7.77 2.77 30.47
N LEU A 9 7.41 1.49 30.26
CA LEU A 9 8.24 0.53 29.54
C LEU A 9 8.29 0.84 28.03
N GLU A 10 7.17 1.23 27.44
CA GLU A 10 7.08 1.59 26.01
C GLU A 10 7.88 2.86 25.75
N TYR A 11 7.73 3.86 26.61
CA TYR A 11 8.50 5.10 26.51
C TYR A 11 10.01 4.85 26.55
N LYS A 12 10.50 3.98 27.46
CA LYS A 12 11.92 3.62 27.53
C LYS A 12 12.42 2.98 26.24
N LYS A 13 11.65 2.05 25.67
CA LYS A 13 12.02 1.41 24.39
C LYS A 13 12.07 2.43 23.24
N ILE A 14 11.12 3.36 23.19
CA ILE A 14 11.13 4.42 22.17
C ILE A 14 12.36 5.32 22.36
N GLN A 15 12.71 5.67 23.60
CA GLN A 15 13.88 6.47 23.90
C GLN A 15 15.18 5.79 23.43
N GLU A 16 15.32 4.47 23.58
CA GLU A 16 16.48 3.74 23.05
C GLU A 16 16.65 3.88 21.53
N PHE A 17 15.55 3.99 20.76
CA PHE A 17 15.63 4.23 19.32
C PHE A 17 16.03 5.67 18.98
N VAL A 18 15.54 6.65 19.76
CA VAL A 18 15.93 8.06 19.63
C VAL A 18 17.41 8.24 19.96
N ASP A 19 17.88 7.63 21.04
CA ASP A 19 19.28 7.73 21.49
C ASP A 19 20.26 7.11 20.49
N LYS A 20 19.80 6.10 19.73
CA LYS A 20 20.55 5.49 18.61
C LYS A 20 20.46 6.28 17.31
N GLY A 21 19.72 7.40 17.28
CA GLY A 21 19.55 8.24 16.10
C GLY A 21 18.61 7.67 15.04
N ALA A 22 17.81 6.64 15.37
CA ALA A 22 16.84 6.08 14.43
C ALA A 22 15.63 7.02 14.22
N PHE A 23 15.31 7.85 15.21
CA PHE A 23 14.23 8.84 15.17
C PHE A 23 14.68 10.16 15.78
N LEU A 24 14.11 11.27 15.31
CA LEU A 24 14.49 12.62 15.77
C LEU A 24 14.09 12.87 17.23
N ASN A 25 12.97 12.30 17.68
CA ASN A 25 12.45 12.36 19.04
C ASN A 25 11.27 11.38 19.21
N VAL A 26 10.75 11.26 20.43
CA VAL A 26 9.60 10.40 20.74
C VAL A 26 8.36 10.75 19.90
N SER A 27 8.11 12.04 19.61
CA SER A 27 6.96 12.43 18.78
C SER A 27 7.12 12.05 17.32
N ASP A 28 8.34 12.00 16.81
CA ASP A 28 8.66 11.52 15.46
C ASP A 28 8.26 10.04 15.32
N PHE A 29 8.74 9.21 16.24
CA PHE A 29 8.37 7.80 16.35
C PHE A 29 6.85 7.60 16.42
N ILE A 30 6.16 8.34 17.30
CA ILE A 30 4.71 8.19 17.47
C ILE A 30 3.97 8.58 16.18
N ARG A 31 4.41 9.63 15.47
CA ARG A 31 3.78 10.04 14.21
C ARG A 31 3.95 8.98 13.14
N GLU A 32 5.13 8.38 13.02
CA GLU A 32 5.39 7.28 12.09
C GLU A 32 4.51 6.07 12.42
N ALA A 33 4.55 5.59 13.66
CA ALA A 33 3.72 4.46 14.09
C ALA A 33 2.21 4.69 13.88
N VAL A 34 1.73 5.92 14.06
CA VAL A 34 0.33 6.28 13.76
C VAL A 34 0.07 6.24 12.25
N ARG A 35 0.98 6.76 11.41
CA ARG A 35 0.85 6.70 9.94
C ARG A 35 0.83 5.27 9.45
N ASP A 36 1.79 4.46 9.88
CA ASP A 36 1.89 3.05 9.55
C ASP A 36 0.59 2.33 9.93
N LYS A 37 0.07 2.59 11.14
CA LYS A 37 -1.16 1.92 11.57
C LYS A 37 -2.39 2.35 10.78
N LEU A 38 -2.48 3.64 10.41
CA LEU A 38 -3.56 4.14 9.56
C LEU A 38 -3.49 3.57 8.14
N GLU A 39 -2.28 3.35 7.62
CA GLU A 39 -2.07 2.72 6.32
C GLU A 39 -2.43 1.22 6.37
N GLU A 40 -1.96 0.48 7.38
CA GLU A 40 -2.31 -0.93 7.59
C GLU A 40 -3.82 -1.16 7.76
N THR A 41 -4.50 -0.23 8.43
CA THR A 41 -5.94 -0.32 8.72
C THR A 41 -6.81 0.39 7.68
N ARG A 42 -6.22 0.82 6.57
CA ARG A 42 -6.92 1.52 5.49
C ARG A 42 -8.06 0.64 4.98
N VAL A 43 -9.30 1.04 5.31
CA VAL A 43 -10.50 0.39 4.79
C VAL A 43 -10.65 0.82 3.33
N VAL A 44 -10.32 -0.09 2.42
CA VAL A 44 -10.51 0.12 0.99
C VAL A 44 -11.94 -0.27 0.62
N GLN A 45 -12.72 0.70 0.13
CA GLN A 45 -14.02 0.40 -0.47
C GLN A 45 -13.79 -0.14 -1.88
N LEU A 46 -14.25 -1.37 -2.12
CA LEU A 46 -14.22 -1.95 -3.45
C LEU A 46 -15.22 -1.23 -4.35
N ARG A 47 -14.77 -0.82 -5.52
CA ARG A 47 -15.61 -0.26 -6.57
C ARG A 47 -16.24 -1.40 -7.36
N GLU A 48 -17.56 -1.38 -7.51
CA GLU A 48 -18.24 -2.21 -8.50
C GLU A 48 -18.03 -1.61 -9.90
N VAL A 49 -17.11 -2.18 -10.65
CA VAL A 49 -16.83 -1.81 -12.04
C VAL A 49 -16.79 -3.04 -12.93
N ASP A 50 -17.13 -2.85 -14.20
CA ASP A 50 -17.02 -3.92 -15.18
C ASP A 50 -15.55 -4.23 -15.52
N TYR A 51 -15.31 -5.44 -16.04
CA TYR A 51 -13.96 -5.92 -16.34
C TYR A 51 -13.19 -5.04 -17.34
N LYS A 52 -13.89 -4.43 -18.31
CA LYS A 52 -13.24 -3.60 -19.34
C LYS A 52 -12.76 -2.29 -18.72
N THR A 53 -13.56 -1.67 -17.87
CA THR A 53 -13.19 -0.49 -17.10
C THR A 53 -12.02 -0.81 -16.16
N ALA A 54 -12.11 -1.91 -15.40
CA ALA A 54 -11.02 -2.36 -14.54
C ALA A 54 -9.71 -2.58 -15.31
N LYS A 55 -9.75 -3.25 -16.47
CA LYS A 55 -8.56 -3.50 -17.30
C LYS A 55 -7.91 -2.22 -17.78
N ARG A 56 -8.70 -1.21 -18.19
CA ARG A 56 -8.16 0.11 -18.56
C ARG A 56 -7.47 0.79 -17.36
N ASP A 57 -8.14 0.84 -16.23
CA ASP A 57 -7.63 1.50 -15.02
C ASP A 57 -6.32 0.85 -14.55
N VAL A 58 -6.23 -0.49 -14.56
CA VAL A 58 -5.01 -1.24 -14.23
C VAL A 58 -3.87 -0.92 -15.21
N ILE A 59 -4.13 -0.87 -16.52
CA ILE A 59 -3.11 -0.49 -17.51
C ILE A 59 -2.59 0.93 -17.25
N GLU A 60 -3.48 1.88 -16.96
CA GLU A 60 -3.09 3.26 -16.65
C GLU A 60 -2.28 3.36 -15.35
N TYR A 61 -2.62 2.56 -14.34
CA TYR A 61 -1.88 2.50 -13.08
C TYR A 61 -0.43 2.07 -13.30
N TYR A 62 -0.19 0.96 -14.03
CA TYR A 62 1.17 0.47 -14.31
C TYR A 62 1.98 1.34 -15.28
N LYS A 63 1.31 2.17 -16.10
CA LYS A 63 2.02 3.20 -16.89
C LYS A 63 2.63 4.29 -16.00
N LYS A 64 1.96 4.61 -14.88
CA LYS A 64 2.41 5.61 -13.90
C LYS A 64 3.36 5.02 -12.85
N HIS A 65 3.15 3.76 -12.47
CA HIS A 65 3.90 3.07 -11.42
C HIS A 65 4.53 1.79 -11.97
N LYS A 66 5.77 1.91 -12.48
CA LYS A 66 6.43 0.85 -13.24
C LYS A 66 6.81 -0.40 -12.43
N GLU A 67 6.92 -0.28 -11.10
CA GLU A 67 7.45 -1.32 -10.20
C GLU A 67 6.46 -1.73 -9.09
N SER A 68 5.17 -1.44 -9.26
CA SER A 68 4.15 -1.80 -8.28
C SER A 68 3.77 -3.28 -8.34
N TYR A 69 3.28 -3.82 -7.23
CA TYR A 69 2.67 -5.15 -7.18
C TYR A 69 1.17 -5.09 -7.54
N PRO A 70 0.57 -6.22 -7.98
CA PRO A 70 -0.88 -6.32 -8.20
C PRO A 70 -1.72 -5.96 -6.97
N SER A 71 -1.21 -6.23 -5.76
CA SER A 71 -1.84 -5.83 -4.51
C SER A 71 -1.94 -4.31 -4.36
N ASP A 72 -0.88 -3.59 -4.75
CA ASP A 72 -0.83 -2.13 -4.64
C ASP A 72 -1.85 -1.51 -5.59
N ALA A 73 -1.90 -2.03 -6.83
CA ALA A 73 -2.91 -1.62 -7.80
C ALA A 73 -4.34 -1.92 -7.32
N ALA A 74 -4.59 -3.07 -6.69
CA ALA A 74 -5.90 -3.41 -6.15
C ALA A 74 -6.32 -2.45 -5.02
N LEU A 75 -5.41 -2.15 -4.10
CA LEU A 75 -5.66 -1.24 -2.99
C LEU A 75 -5.90 0.20 -3.47
N ASP A 76 -5.04 0.71 -4.34
CA ASP A 76 -5.10 2.10 -4.81
C ASP A 76 -6.26 2.36 -5.77
N LEU A 77 -6.59 1.39 -6.62
CA LEU A 77 -7.73 1.49 -7.53
C LEU A 77 -9.05 1.08 -6.87
N GLY A 78 -9.02 0.56 -5.64
CA GLY A 78 -10.20 0.00 -4.96
C GLY A 78 -10.83 -1.12 -5.78
N LEU A 79 -10.02 -2.02 -6.34
CA LEU A 79 -10.47 -3.13 -7.16
C LEU A 79 -10.29 -4.45 -6.41
N ASP A 80 -11.11 -5.43 -6.78
CA ASP A 80 -10.95 -6.79 -6.28
C ASP A 80 -9.57 -7.35 -6.70
N LEU A 81 -8.88 -7.97 -5.74
CA LEU A 81 -7.51 -8.43 -5.92
C LEU A 81 -7.42 -9.53 -6.98
N GLU A 82 -8.37 -10.46 -7.00
CA GLU A 82 -8.39 -11.57 -7.97
C GLU A 82 -8.62 -11.04 -9.38
N MET A 83 -9.51 -10.05 -9.54
CA MET A 83 -9.72 -9.36 -10.80
C MET A 83 -8.43 -8.69 -11.31
N VAL A 84 -7.71 -7.96 -10.44
CA VAL A 84 -6.45 -7.31 -10.81
C VAL A 84 -5.38 -8.34 -11.19
N TYR A 85 -5.24 -9.42 -10.43
CA TYR A 85 -4.31 -10.51 -10.78
C TYR A 85 -4.60 -11.12 -12.14
N LYS A 86 -5.88 -11.36 -12.45
CA LYS A 86 -6.30 -11.88 -13.75
C LYS A 86 -5.91 -10.94 -14.89
N ILE A 87 -6.18 -9.65 -14.74
CA ILE A 87 -5.83 -8.63 -15.74
C ILE A 87 -4.30 -8.58 -15.93
N VAL A 88 -3.51 -8.52 -14.86
CA VAL A 88 -2.05 -8.48 -14.97
C VAL A 88 -1.51 -9.72 -15.66
N LYS A 89 -2.05 -10.91 -15.35
CA LYS A 89 -1.66 -12.16 -16.01
C LYS A 89 -1.97 -12.14 -17.51
N GLU A 90 -3.13 -11.62 -17.91
CA GLU A 90 -3.47 -11.41 -19.33
C GLU A 90 -2.47 -10.47 -20.01
N LEU A 91 -2.16 -9.32 -19.41
CA LEU A 91 -1.22 -8.35 -19.99
C LEU A 91 0.20 -8.93 -20.17
N VAL A 92 0.66 -9.75 -19.23
CA VAL A 92 1.95 -10.44 -19.34
C VAL A 92 1.92 -11.47 -20.47
N ASN A 93 0.81 -12.21 -20.62
CA ASN A 93 0.65 -13.20 -21.68
C ASN A 93 0.51 -12.54 -23.06
N GLU A 94 -0.24 -11.44 -23.17
CA GLU A 94 -0.39 -10.64 -24.40
C GLU A 94 0.97 -10.14 -24.88
N LYS A 95 1.78 -9.56 -23.98
CA LYS A 95 3.15 -9.16 -24.32
C LYS A 95 4.03 -10.33 -24.75
N ARG A 96 3.89 -11.50 -24.12
CA ARG A 96 4.62 -12.70 -24.56
C ARG A 96 4.15 -13.19 -25.92
N ALA A 97 2.87 -13.04 -26.25
CA ALA A 97 2.32 -13.39 -27.55
C ALA A 97 2.81 -12.42 -28.65
N GLU A 98 2.94 -11.12 -28.38
CA GLU A 98 3.49 -10.12 -29.32
C GLU A 98 4.95 -10.42 -29.72
N PHE A 99 5.72 -11.18 -28.93
CA PHE A 99 7.08 -11.61 -29.28
C PHE A 99 7.13 -12.93 -30.07
N ILE A 100 5.99 -13.58 -30.34
CA ILE A 100 5.91 -14.90 -30.98
C ILE A 100 5.38 -14.82 -32.43
N GLU A 101 5.02 -13.64 -32.93
CA GLU A 101 4.68 -13.40 -34.35
C GLU A 101 5.86 -13.03 -35.24
#